data_AF-A0AA97AZ53-F1
#
_entry.id   AF-A0AA97AZ53-F1
#
_cell.length_a   1.000
_cell.length_b   1.000
_cell.length_c   1.000
_cell.angle_alpha   90.00
_cell.angle_beta   90.00
_cell.angle_gamma   90.00
#
_symmetry.space_group_name_H-M   'P 1'
#
loop_
_entity.id
_entity.type
_entity.pdbx_description
1 polymer ?
#
loop_
_entity_poly.entity_id
_entity_poly.type
_entity_poly.pdbx_seq_one_letter_code
_entity_poly.pdbx_strand_id
1 'polypeptide(L)' 'MAVLAQGRADEVLERGSLETLYGLPMETALAPSGARLFAPRAPSR' A
#
# COMPACT_ATOMS: atom_id res chain seq x y z
N MET A 1 -0.41 -1.51 21.84
CA MET A 1 -0.43 -1.00 20.45
C MET A 1 -0.18 -2.19 19.56
N ALA A 2 -1.14 -2.58 18.72
CA ALA A 2 -0.93 -3.68 17.78
C ALA A 2 -0.10 -3.16 16.61
N VAL A 3 1.01 -3.83 16.29
CA VAL A 3 1.81 -3.56 15.09
C VAL A 3 1.18 -4.32 13.93
N LEU A 4 0.80 -3.62 12.87
CA LEU A 4 0.14 -4.21 11.69
C LEU A 4 1.14 -4.91 10.75
N ALA A 5 2.35 -4.36 10.61
CA ALA A 5 3.46 -4.95 9.85
C ALA A 5 4.81 -4.38 10.33
N GLN A 6 5.88 -5.16 10.20
CA GLN A 6 7.26 -4.75 10.54
C GLN A 6 8.24 -5.37 9.55
N GLY A 7 9.23 -4.59 9.11
CA GLY A 7 10.23 -5.01 8.12
C GLY A 7 10.88 -3.79 7.48
N ARG A 8 11.60 -3.99 6.36
CA ARG A 8 12.09 -2.86 5.59
C ARG A 8 10.92 -2.12 4.94
N ALA A 9 11.02 -0.80 4.83
CA ALA A 9 9.93 0.01 4.32
C ALA A 9 9.54 -0.34 2.88
N ASP A 10 10.51 -0.73 2.04
CA ASP A 10 10.29 -1.16 0.65
C ASP A 10 9.50 -2.47 0.55
N GLU A 11 9.74 -3.41 1.47
CA GLU A 11 9.03 -4.70 1.54
C GLU A 11 7.62 -4.54 2.11
N VAL A 12 7.47 -3.77 3.20
CA VAL A 12 6.18 -3.53 3.86
C VAL A 12 5.24 -2.72 2.97
N LEU A 13 5.79 -1.74 2.23
CA LEU A 13 5.02 -0.88 1.34
C LEU A 13 4.92 -1.43 -0.09
N GLU A 14 5.29 -2.68 -0.33
CA GLU A 14 5.01 -3.34 -1.59
C GLU A 14 3.49 -3.51 -1.77
N ARG A 15 2.98 -3.32 -3.00
CA ARG A 15 1.53 -3.43 -3.28
C ARG A 15 0.94 -4.74 -2.74
N GLY A 16 1.57 -5.89 -3.00
CA GLY A 16 1.05 -7.19 -2.56
C GLY A 16 1.01 -7.36 -1.04
N SER A 17 2.00 -6.81 -0.33
CA SER A 17 2.03 -6.76 1.13
C SER A 17 0.87 -5.93 1.68
N LEU A 18 0.62 -4.75 1.09
CA LEU A 18 -0.48 -3.87 1.48
C LEU A 18 -1.84 -4.50 1.17
N GLU A 19 -2.01 -5.14 0.01
CA GLU A 19 -3.24 -5.86 -0.35
C GLU A 19 -3.52 -7.01 0.63
N THR A 20 -2.49 -7.75 1.03
CA THR A 20 -2.61 -8.82 2.04
C THR A 20 -2.96 -8.26 3.42
N LEU A 21 -2.33 -7.15 3.82
CA LEU A 21 -2.55 -6.54 5.12
C LEU A 21 -3.97 -5.96 5.27
N TYR A 22 -4.45 -5.27 4.23
CA TYR A 22 -5.74 -4.59 4.25
C TYR A 22 -6.90 -5.43 3.68
N GLY A 23 -6.62 -6.54 2.99
CA GLY A 23 -7.62 -7.40 2.38
C GLY A 23 -8.39 -6.75 1.22
N LEU A 24 -7.79 -5.75 0.58
CA LEU A 24 -8.40 -4.96 -0.48
C LEU A 24 -7.41 -4.75 -1.63
N PRO A 25 -7.87 -4.68 -2.89
CA PRO A 25 -7.00 -4.30 -4.01
C PRO A 25 -6.44 -2.89 -3.83
N MET A 26 -5.16 -2.71 -4.14
CA MET A 26 -4.45 -1.44 -3.93
C MET A 26 -3.86 -0.90 -5.23
N GLU A 27 -3.84 0.42 -5.35
CA GLU A 27 -3.10 1.14 -6.38
C GLU A 27 -1.95 1.93 -5.77
N THR A 28 -0.88 2.08 -6.56
CA THR A 28 0.34 2.80 -6.15
C THR A 28 0.73 3.82 -7.21
N ALA A 29 1.13 5.02 -6.80
CA ALA A 29 1.61 6.06 -7.70
C ALA A 29 2.83 6.79 -7.12
N LEU A 30 3.65 7.39 -7.98
CA LEU A 30 4.71 8.30 -7.58
C LEU A 30 4.24 9.74 -7.85
N ALA A 31 4.16 10.55 -6.81
CA ALA A 31 3.86 11.98 -6.94
C ALA A 31 5.06 12.74 -7.52
N PRO A 32 4.85 13.93 -8.14
CA PRO A 32 5.95 14.76 -8.62
C PRO A 32 6.97 15.16 -7.54
N SER A 33 6.57 15.17 -6.26
CA SER A 33 7.45 15.40 -5.12
C SER A 33 8.39 14.22 -4.80
N GLY A 34 8.21 13.07 -5.46
CA GLY A 34 8.89 11.81 -5.14
C GLY A 34 8.21 11.00 -4.04
N ALA A 35 7.10 11.49 -3.46
CA ALA A 35 6.31 10.70 -2.50
C ALA A 35 5.61 9.53 -3.18
N ARG A 36 5.60 8.37 -2.54
CA ARG A 36 4.82 7.22 -2.99
C ARG A 36 3.43 7.25 -2.36
N LEU A 37 2.41 7.22 -3.19
CA LEU A 37 1.01 7.22 -2.80
C LEU A 37 0.45 5.80 -2.89
N PHE A 38 -0.46 5.47 -1.97
CA PHE A 38 -1.14 4.18 -1.88
C PHE A 38 -2.60 4.44 -1.58
N ALA A 39 -3.50 3.83 -2.35
CA ALA A 39 -4.94 3.97 -2.14
C ALA A 39 -5.67 2.67 -2.49
N PRO A 40 -6.78 2.35 -1.80
CA PRO A 40 -7.67 1.28 -2.24
C PRO A 40 -8.18 1.56 -3.65
N ARG A 41 -8.24 0.51 -4.48
CA ARG A 41 -8.86 0.62 -5.81
C ARG A 41 -10.36 0.70 -5.64
N ALA A 42 -10.98 1.75 -6.15
CA ALA A 42 -12.44 1.81 -6.21
C ALA A 42 -12.96 0.68 -7.13
N PRO A 43 -14.09 0.02 -6.78
CA PRO A 43 -14.74 -0.89 -7.70
C PRO A 43 -15.01 -0.17 -9.02
N SER A 44 -14.56 -0.74 -10.13
CA SER A 44 -14.99 -0.28 -11.45
C SER A 44 -16.50 -0.46 -11.52
N ARG A 45 -17.23 0.66 -11.62
CA ARG A 45 -18.68 0.69 -11.71
C ARG A 45 -19.19 0.06 -12.99
#